data_AF-A0A3G2L7I4-F1
#
_entry.id   AF-A0A3G2L7I4-F1
#
_cell.length_a   1.000
_cell.length_b   1.000
_cell.length_c   1.000
_cell.angle_alpha   90.00
_cell.angle_beta   90.00
_cell.angle_gamma   90.00
#
_symmetry.space_group_name_H-M   'P 1'
#
loop_
_entity.id
_entity.type
_entity.pdbx_description
1 polymer ?
#
loop_
_entity_poly.entity_id
_entity_poly.type
_entity_poly.pdbx_seq_one_letter_code
_entity_poly.pdbx_strand_id
1 'polypeptide(L)'
;MKRVSLTALAVLVLAASCSDETTVYSDPSEDVSVEKSESVLQNSILFDDAGVLEIAGEAALTGKTAKGADEEAGDYPLTLVARVDPPSYSGAENLTASHVHVDGDYAYVAYNTVEDGYAGAIDIVNVSDPNDPRVTSRLYYTNADINSVEYNDGYVYAVGGVDSEKSVRATSNSFVVKIPVSGGRMDTGGLAYGFQEGFNATDIEITGNTVYVTSGKDGLLTAYNKANLSVKNDASFADLRSVALHNETVAVLDASTGVVLMDQGLNVSQEIAISSDFGDFSKRTLDISDDKIVVSEGSKGAGIYDRSNGSLLEYVPIMINPEGSEQSNNVTNAVATNENILLMANGGAGLCLSETQADNTDMVGIIDLNGSINYVESKGDYIFAASGKAGLQIVKLNRPDTSLETRCQDLPTYWGSSTLTVNEGEEKAYRGAKRFNRITVNGSLLLCGSWTVNNNSYINSNGLFEMNGTFVIGRNNKRKNITVNQGATFRVEGNLTIYGDLILNEGSTLEFLGSDSKVNVFGSVKKLGNVTIKGEFEDVRNKF
;
A
#
# COMPACT_ATOMS: atom_id res chain seq x y z
N MET A 1 21.72 70.59 -56.14
CA MET A 1 20.72 70.04 -57.09
C MET A 1 21.24 68.71 -57.62
N LYS A 2 20.37 67.68 -57.61
CA LYS A 2 20.49 66.36 -58.27
C LYS A 2 21.53 65.39 -57.66
N ARG A 3 21.10 64.45 -56.82
CA ARG A 3 20.55 63.09 -57.14
C ARG A 3 21.62 62.15 -57.70
N VAL A 4 22.10 61.25 -56.84
CA VAL A 4 22.67 59.97 -57.26
C VAL A 4 21.86 58.88 -56.57
N SER A 5 21.22 58.05 -57.38
CA SER A 5 20.65 56.75 -57.00
C SER A 5 21.26 55.77 -57.99
N LEU A 6 21.89 54.70 -57.50
CA LEU A 6 21.50 53.35 -57.86
C LEU A 6 22.07 52.38 -56.81
N THR A 7 21.12 51.74 -56.14
CA THR A 7 21.17 50.58 -55.26
C THR A 7 22.16 49.49 -55.68
N ALA A 8 23.05 49.09 -54.76
CA ALA A 8 23.72 47.80 -54.75
C ALA A 8 23.38 47.10 -53.42
N LEU A 9 22.55 46.07 -53.54
CA LEU A 9 22.15 45.12 -52.51
C LEU A 9 23.33 44.16 -52.29
N ALA A 10 23.97 44.20 -51.12
CA ALA A 10 24.94 43.19 -50.70
C ALA A 10 24.39 42.50 -49.45
N VAL A 11 24.05 41.24 -49.67
CA VAL A 11 23.49 40.26 -48.73
C VAL A 11 24.48 40.05 -47.57
N LEU A 12 24.07 40.43 -46.36
CA LEU A 12 24.69 39.96 -45.12
C LEU A 12 24.20 38.53 -44.87
N VAL A 13 25.05 37.56 -45.20
CA VAL A 13 24.90 36.17 -44.74
C VAL A 13 25.13 36.18 -43.23
N LEU A 14 24.04 36.09 -42.46
CA LEU A 14 24.09 35.68 -41.06
C LEU A 14 24.48 34.19 -41.05
N ALA A 15 25.74 33.91 -40.75
CA ALA A 15 26.14 32.61 -40.28
C ALA A 15 25.49 32.41 -38.90
N ALA A 16 24.36 31.72 -38.87
CA ALA A 16 23.86 31.10 -37.64
C ALA A 16 24.89 30.04 -37.24
N SER A 17 25.70 30.35 -36.22
CA SER A 17 26.46 29.32 -35.52
C SER A 17 25.45 28.50 -34.72
N CYS A 18 25.16 27.29 -35.18
CA CYS A 18 24.71 26.24 -34.29
C CYS A 18 25.81 26.05 -33.24
N SER A 19 25.56 26.44 -32.00
CA SER A 19 26.33 25.92 -30.89
C SER A 19 25.98 24.44 -30.79
N ASP A 20 26.90 23.57 -31.21
CA ASP A 20 26.87 22.17 -30.82
C ASP A 20 26.97 22.15 -29.29
N GLU A 21 25.83 21.98 -28.61
CA GLU A 21 25.85 21.49 -27.24
C GLU A 21 26.43 20.08 -27.32
N THR A 22 27.61 19.91 -26.76
CA THR A 22 28.26 18.61 -26.66
C THR A 22 27.40 17.79 -25.71
N THR A 23 26.66 16.82 -26.23
CA THR A 23 25.97 15.83 -25.39
C THR A 23 27.01 15.10 -24.56
N VAL A 24 27.02 15.37 -23.25
CA VAL A 24 27.90 14.69 -22.29
C VAL A 24 27.24 13.36 -21.96
N TYR A 25 27.83 12.28 -22.47
CA TYR A 25 27.44 10.91 -22.11
C TYR A 25 27.96 10.59 -20.69
N SER A 26 27.09 10.14 -19.78
CA SER A 26 27.50 9.61 -18.47
C SER A 26 28.07 8.19 -18.63
N ASP A 27 29.04 7.81 -17.78
CA ASP A 27 29.52 6.44 -17.70
C ASP A 27 28.41 5.58 -17.04
N PRO A 28 28.00 4.46 -17.66
CA PRO A 28 26.86 3.66 -17.18
C PRO A 28 27.08 2.96 -15.83
N SER A 29 28.29 3.06 -15.26
CA SER A 29 28.61 2.66 -13.89
C SER A 29 28.35 3.74 -12.83
N GLU A 30 28.08 4.99 -13.22
CA GLU A 30 27.75 6.11 -12.31
C GLU A 30 26.24 6.28 -12.07
N ASP A 31 25.39 5.77 -12.97
CA ASP A 31 23.94 6.04 -12.94
C ASP A 31 23.14 5.18 -11.95
N VAL A 32 23.74 4.08 -11.47
CA VAL A 32 23.11 3.14 -10.54
C VAL A 32 23.99 2.92 -9.33
N SER A 33 23.45 3.13 -8.13
CA SER A 33 24.20 2.93 -6.88
C SER A 33 23.34 2.30 -5.79
N VAL A 34 23.97 1.73 -4.77
CA VAL A 34 23.31 1.10 -3.62
C VAL A 34 23.68 1.86 -2.35
N GLU A 35 22.70 2.07 -1.47
CA GLU A 35 22.92 2.64 -0.14
C GLU A 35 23.77 1.69 0.72
N LYS A 36 24.89 2.19 1.24
CA LYS A 36 25.83 1.42 2.07
C LYS A 36 25.67 1.68 3.55
N SER A 37 24.97 2.75 3.91
CA SER A 37 24.73 3.15 5.29
C SER A 37 23.52 2.43 5.85
N GLU A 38 23.79 1.42 6.69
CA GLU A 38 22.73 0.72 7.45
C GLU A 38 21.89 1.69 8.30
N SER A 39 22.51 2.76 8.81
CA SER A 39 21.77 3.79 9.56
C SER A 39 20.74 4.55 8.71
N VAL A 40 21.04 4.80 7.42
CA VAL A 40 20.07 5.44 6.51
C VAL A 40 18.90 4.50 6.26
N LEU A 41 19.17 3.22 6.02
CA LEU A 41 18.14 2.21 5.81
C LEU A 41 17.24 2.04 7.04
N GLN A 42 17.83 1.94 8.23
CA GLN A 42 17.08 1.78 9.48
C GLN A 42 16.23 3.01 9.81
N ASN A 43 16.77 4.22 9.60
CA ASN A 43 16.04 5.46 9.85
C ASN A 43 14.95 5.76 8.81
N SER A 44 14.88 4.98 7.73
CA SER A 44 13.81 5.12 6.73
C SER A 44 12.48 4.54 7.21
N ILE A 45 12.45 3.79 8.31
CA ILE A 45 11.22 3.29 8.91
C ILE A 45 10.69 4.29 9.95
N LEU A 46 9.49 4.80 9.70
CA LEU A 46 8.83 5.80 10.53
C LEU A 46 7.65 5.19 11.29
N PHE A 47 7.65 5.38 12.62
CA PHE A 47 6.59 4.89 13.51
C PHE A 47 5.69 6.00 14.06
N ASP A 48 5.89 7.26 13.68
CA ASP A 48 5.18 8.40 14.28
C ASP A 48 3.66 8.30 14.17
N ASP A 49 3.20 7.69 13.07
CA ASP A 49 1.79 7.41 12.80
C ASP A 49 1.43 5.94 13.00
N ALA A 50 2.28 5.10 13.59
CA ALA A 50 1.92 3.70 13.82
C ALA A 50 0.76 3.59 14.82
N GLY A 51 -0.15 2.63 14.59
CA GLY A 51 -1.24 2.27 15.49
C GLY A 51 -2.62 2.19 14.84
N VAL A 52 -3.66 2.17 15.68
CA VAL A 52 -5.05 1.90 15.26
C VAL A 52 -5.48 2.87 14.16
N LEU A 53 -6.00 2.32 13.07
CA LEU A 53 -6.54 3.08 11.95
C LEU A 53 -8.06 3.22 12.09
N GLU A 54 -8.52 4.44 11.90
CA GLU A 54 -9.93 4.76 11.73
C GLU A 54 -10.32 4.55 10.25
N ILE A 55 -11.61 4.30 10.01
CA ILE A 55 -12.21 4.17 8.68
C ILE A 55 -13.41 5.08 8.73
N ALA A 56 -13.37 6.15 7.94
CA ALA A 56 -14.45 7.09 7.82
C ALA A 56 -15.50 6.53 6.85
N GLY A 57 -16.63 6.08 7.38
CA GLY A 57 -17.77 5.62 6.59
C GLY A 57 -18.66 6.77 6.10
N GLU A 58 -19.62 6.45 5.24
CA GLU A 58 -20.46 7.45 4.55
C GLU A 58 -21.24 8.36 5.52
N ALA A 59 -21.78 7.79 6.59
CA ALA A 59 -22.54 8.54 7.59
C ALA A 59 -21.68 9.60 8.31
N ALA A 60 -20.41 9.26 8.59
CA ALA A 60 -19.45 10.18 9.20
C ALA A 60 -19.07 11.31 8.25
N LEU A 61 -18.81 11.00 6.97
CA LEU A 61 -18.40 11.99 5.97
C LEU A 61 -19.53 12.95 5.56
N THR A 62 -20.77 12.47 5.53
CA THR A 62 -21.94 13.30 5.14
C THR A 62 -22.55 14.07 6.30
N GLY A 63 -22.04 13.91 7.53
CA GLY A 63 -22.61 14.50 8.74
C GLY A 63 -24.02 13.98 9.08
N LYS A 64 -24.45 12.89 8.44
CA LYS A 64 -25.76 12.23 8.66
C LYS A 64 -25.74 11.25 9.83
N THR A 65 -24.82 11.41 10.79
CA THR A 65 -24.93 10.70 12.06
C THR A 65 -26.22 11.13 12.74
N ALA A 66 -27.20 10.24 12.85
CA ALA A 66 -28.38 10.49 13.65
C ALA A 66 -27.91 10.80 15.09
N LYS A 67 -28.14 12.04 15.57
CA LYS A 67 -27.77 12.42 16.93
C LYS A 67 -28.39 11.42 17.91
N GLY A 68 -27.55 10.58 18.52
CA GLY A 68 -27.95 9.60 19.54
C GLY A 68 -28.08 8.14 19.09
N ALA A 69 -27.72 7.77 17.86
CA ALA A 69 -27.50 6.36 17.51
C ALA A 69 -26.05 5.97 17.82
N ASP A 70 -25.87 4.92 18.63
CA ASP A 70 -24.56 4.31 18.83
C ASP A 70 -24.14 3.62 17.53
N GLU A 71 -23.02 4.05 16.94
CA GLU A 71 -22.45 3.39 15.75
C GLU A 71 -22.07 1.96 16.08
N GLU A 72 -22.42 1.01 15.22
CA GLU A 72 -21.99 -0.38 15.32
C GLU A 72 -20.47 -0.50 15.24
N ALA A 73 -19.89 -1.46 15.96
CA ALA A 73 -18.46 -1.72 15.88
C ALA A 73 -18.08 -2.20 14.48
N GLY A 74 -17.07 -1.58 13.86
CA GLY A 74 -16.68 -1.88 12.48
C GLY A 74 -15.94 -3.22 12.34
N ASP A 75 -16.03 -3.83 11.17
CA ASP A 75 -15.62 -5.23 10.94
C ASP A 75 -14.13 -5.40 10.58
N TYR A 76 -13.44 -4.28 10.33
CA TYR A 76 -12.05 -4.26 9.91
C TYR A 76 -11.17 -3.61 10.99
N PRO A 77 -10.64 -4.39 11.94
CA PRO A 77 -9.66 -3.91 12.91
C PRO A 77 -8.29 -3.71 12.24
N LEU A 78 -8.01 -2.48 11.82
CA LEU A 78 -6.80 -2.12 11.09
C LEU A 78 -5.76 -1.42 11.97
N THR A 79 -4.48 -1.66 11.68
CA THR A 79 -3.36 -0.97 12.33
C THR A 79 -2.32 -0.57 11.29
N LEU A 80 -1.83 0.68 11.35
CA LEU A 80 -0.61 1.06 10.63
C LEU A 80 0.58 0.51 11.40
N VAL A 81 1.32 -0.40 10.78
CA VAL A 81 2.55 -0.97 11.33
C VAL A 81 3.65 0.09 11.33
N ALA A 82 3.96 0.62 10.15
CA ALA A 82 4.96 1.66 9.94
C ALA A 82 4.75 2.34 8.58
N ARG A 83 5.49 3.43 8.37
CA ARG A 83 5.72 4.03 7.05
C ARG A 83 7.18 3.83 6.64
N VAL A 84 7.43 3.72 5.33
CA VAL A 84 8.79 3.75 4.78
C VAL A 84 8.97 5.07 4.03
N ASP A 85 9.87 5.92 4.53
CA ASP A 85 10.14 7.23 3.95
C ASP A 85 10.75 7.09 2.55
N PRO A 86 10.31 7.87 1.54
CA PRO A 86 10.89 7.82 0.22
C PRO A 86 12.41 8.07 0.24
N PRO A 87 13.18 7.36 -0.60
CA PRO A 87 14.58 7.66 -0.85
C PRO A 87 14.76 9.12 -1.31
N SER A 88 15.87 9.74 -0.95
CA SER A 88 16.21 11.10 -1.37
C SER A 88 17.71 11.23 -1.55
N TYR A 89 18.14 11.88 -2.64
CA TYR A 89 19.56 12.16 -2.93
C TYR A 89 19.67 13.45 -3.75
N SER A 90 20.90 13.94 -3.92
CA SER A 90 21.17 15.19 -4.65
C SER A 90 20.63 15.11 -6.09
N GLY A 91 19.69 15.99 -6.43
CA GLY A 91 19.02 16.02 -7.74
C GLY A 91 17.77 15.15 -7.82
N ALA A 92 17.38 14.48 -6.73
CA ALA A 92 16.16 13.70 -6.62
C ALA A 92 15.61 13.76 -5.18
N GLU A 93 15.23 14.95 -4.75
CA GLU A 93 14.77 15.18 -3.38
C GLU A 93 13.29 14.83 -3.16
N ASN A 94 12.51 14.65 -4.23
CA ASN A 94 11.05 14.53 -4.21
C ASN A 94 10.53 13.20 -4.79
N LEU A 95 11.29 12.10 -4.64
CA LEU A 95 10.85 10.80 -5.10
C LEU A 95 9.51 10.38 -4.46
N THR A 96 8.68 9.71 -5.25
CA THR A 96 7.35 9.28 -4.83
C THR A 96 7.21 7.77 -4.98
N ALA A 97 6.65 7.11 -3.96
CA ALA A 97 6.34 5.69 -4.06
C ALA A 97 5.25 5.49 -5.12
N SER A 98 5.57 4.74 -6.17
CA SER A 98 4.75 4.59 -7.38
C SER A 98 4.12 3.20 -7.50
N HIS A 99 4.75 2.19 -6.90
CA HIS A 99 4.31 0.80 -6.92
C HIS A 99 4.89 0.03 -5.74
N VAL A 100 4.23 -1.06 -5.36
CA VAL A 100 4.75 -2.07 -4.45
C VAL A 100 4.40 -3.45 -4.98
N HIS A 101 5.32 -4.40 -4.82
CA HIS A 101 5.09 -5.83 -4.99
C HIS A 101 5.44 -6.56 -3.68
N VAL A 102 4.74 -7.63 -3.30
CA VAL A 102 5.00 -8.37 -2.06
C VAL A 102 5.20 -9.86 -2.32
N ASP A 103 6.39 -10.35 -1.96
CA ASP A 103 6.70 -11.79 -1.98
C ASP A 103 7.34 -12.28 -0.66
N GLY A 104 6.75 -13.34 -0.12
CA GLY A 104 7.10 -13.87 1.20
C GLY A 104 7.18 -12.79 2.28
N ASP A 105 8.37 -12.66 2.86
CA ASP A 105 8.70 -11.77 3.96
C ASP A 105 9.09 -10.35 3.52
N TYR A 106 9.02 -10.03 2.22
CA TYR A 106 9.55 -8.79 1.66
C TYR A 106 8.52 -8.03 0.82
N ALA A 107 8.54 -6.70 0.99
CA ALA A 107 7.90 -5.75 0.08
C ALA A 107 8.98 -5.05 -0.76
N TYR A 108 8.71 -4.91 -2.06
CA TYR A 108 9.59 -4.29 -3.05
C TYR A 108 8.91 -3.02 -3.54
N VAL A 109 9.54 -1.86 -3.35
CA VAL A 109 8.90 -0.56 -3.58
C VAL A 109 9.59 0.17 -4.72
N ALA A 110 8.82 0.61 -5.71
CA ALA A 110 9.29 1.45 -6.80
C ALA A 110 9.12 2.94 -6.44
N TYR A 111 10.09 3.74 -6.87
CA TYR A 111 10.02 5.19 -6.75
C TYR A 111 10.38 5.88 -8.07
N ASN A 112 9.64 6.93 -8.41
CA ASN A 112 9.88 7.81 -9.55
C ASN A 112 9.71 9.29 -9.17
N THR A 113 10.12 10.20 -10.05
CA THR A 113 9.83 11.63 -9.90
C THR A 113 8.50 12.02 -10.55
N VAL A 114 7.91 13.10 -10.05
CA VAL A 114 6.75 13.77 -10.68
C VAL A 114 7.20 14.96 -11.54
N GLU A 115 8.46 15.41 -11.37
CA GLU A 115 9.03 16.58 -12.03
C GLU A 115 9.71 16.22 -13.36
N ASP A 116 9.95 17.21 -14.21
CA ASP A 116 10.70 17.02 -15.46
C ASP A 116 12.10 16.47 -15.19
N GLY A 117 12.39 15.29 -15.73
CA GLY A 117 13.66 14.59 -15.54
C GLY A 117 13.44 13.09 -15.33
N TYR A 118 14.51 12.36 -15.03
CA TYR A 118 14.45 10.94 -14.74
C TYR A 118 15.24 10.63 -13.48
N ALA A 119 14.55 10.21 -12.44
CA ALA A 119 15.18 9.86 -11.17
C ALA A 119 14.30 8.85 -10.43
N GLY A 120 14.92 7.80 -9.93
CA GLY A 120 14.18 6.69 -9.37
C GLY A 120 14.96 5.93 -8.32
N ALA A 121 14.25 5.05 -7.64
CA ALA A 121 14.84 4.18 -6.65
C ALA A 121 14.01 2.92 -6.47
N ILE A 122 14.62 1.93 -5.82
CA ILE A 122 13.97 0.70 -5.39
C ILE A 122 14.36 0.43 -3.95
N ASP A 123 13.37 0.15 -3.10
CA ASP A 123 13.60 -0.38 -1.75
C ASP A 123 13.18 -1.86 -1.66
N ILE A 124 13.93 -2.63 -0.88
CA ILE A 124 13.49 -3.92 -0.34
C ILE A 124 13.26 -3.73 1.16
N VAL A 125 12.07 -4.07 1.62
CA VAL A 125 11.63 -3.92 3.01
C VAL A 125 11.28 -5.29 3.55
N ASN A 126 11.98 -5.74 4.58
CA ASN A 126 11.59 -6.91 5.35
C ASN A 126 10.37 -6.55 6.23
N VAL A 127 9.31 -7.34 6.10
CA VAL A 127 8.02 -7.17 6.77
C VAL A 127 7.58 -8.42 7.53
N SER A 128 8.49 -9.37 7.77
CA SER A 128 8.20 -10.63 8.48
C SER A 128 7.73 -10.41 9.91
N ASP A 129 8.26 -9.40 10.60
CA ASP A 129 7.83 -9.01 11.95
C ASP A 129 7.10 -7.65 11.89
N PRO A 130 5.78 -7.59 12.16
CA PRO A 130 5.04 -6.33 12.20
C PRO A 130 5.48 -5.39 13.34
N ASN A 131 6.30 -5.82 14.29
CA ASN A 131 6.86 -4.95 15.33
C ASN A 131 8.23 -4.36 14.96
N ASP A 132 8.87 -4.92 13.93
CA ASP A 132 10.24 -4.58 13.52
C ASP A 132 10.44 -4.67 11.99
N PRO A 133 9.65 -3.93 11.17
CA PRO A 133 9.91 -3.82 9.75
C PRO A 133 11.22 -3.08 9.49
N ARG A 134 11.95 -3.44 8.43
CA ARG A 134 13.29 -2.89 8.12
C ARG A 134 13.54 -2.76 6.63
N VAL A 135 14.04 -1.62 6.17
CA VAL A 135 14.61 -1.52 4.81
C VAL A 135 15.94 -2.29 4.80
N THR A 136 16.04 -3.34 3.98
CA THR A 136 17.24 -4.20 3.92
C THR A 136 18.17 -3.81 2.77
N SER A 137 17.65 -3.12 1.77
CA SER A 137 18.37 -2.70 0.56
C SER A 137 17.69 -1.50 -0.07
N ARG A 138 18.49 -0.55 -0.58
CA ARG A 138 18.04 0.60 -1.36
C ARG A 138 18.96 0.82 -2.54
N LEU A 139 18.39 0.93 -3.74
CA LEU A 139 19.10 1.17 -4.98
C LEU A 139 18.58 2.46 -5.62
N TYR A 140 19.50 3.31 -6.09
CA TYR A 140 19.21 4.59 -6.71
C TYR A 140 19.48 4.54 -8.22
N TYR A 141 18.62 5.17 -8.99
CA TYR A 141 18.76 5.44 -10.42
C TYR A 141 18.78 6.95 -10.65
N THR A 142 19.94 7.52 -10.98
CA THR A 142 20.07 8.99 -11.17
C THR A 142 19.61 9.48 -12.55
N ASN A 143 19.27 8.56 -13.46
CA ASN A 143 18.91 8.87 -14.84
C ASN A 143 17.65 8.14 -15.33
N ALA A 144 16.93 7.43 -14.45
CA ALA A 144 15.78 6.62 -14.82
C ALA A 144 14.69 6.66 -13.75
N ASP A 145 13.44 6.75 -14.17
CA ASP A 145 12.29 6.55 -13.30
C ASP A 145 12.02 5.06 -13.12
N ILE A 146 11.49 4.67 -11.96
CA ILE A 146 11.01 3.31 -11.70
C ILE A 146 9.51 3.36 -11.38
N ASN A 147 8.69 2.79 -12.28
CA ASN A 147 7.22 2.91 -12.27
C ASN A 147 6.51 1.70 -11.69
N SER A 148 7.08 0.51 -11.90
CA SER A 148 6.55 -0.76 -11.42
C SER A 148 7.68 -1.74 -11.14
N VAL A 149 7.45 -2.66 -10.22
CA VAL A 149 8.40 -3.68 -9.75
C VAL A 149 7.67 -4.99 -9.51
N GLU A 150 8.34 -6.10 -9.81
CA GLU A 150 7.87 -7.47 -9.56
C GLU A 150 9.05 -8.29 -9.02
N TYR A 151 8.82 -9.15 -8.03
CA TYR A 151 9.87 -10.08 -7.56
C TYR A 151 9.58 -11.49 -8.04
N ASN A 152 10.60 -12.15 -8.58
CA ASN A 152 10.45 -13.54 -8.97
C ASN A 152 11.79 -14.30 -8.98
N ASP A 153 11.82 -15.46 -8.31
CA ASP A 153 12.96 -16.41 -8.30
C ASP A 153 14.34 -15.78 -8.01
N GLY A 154 14.44 -14.93 -6.98
CA GLY A 154 15.70 -14.32 -6.58
C GLY A 154 16.10 -13.10 -7.42
N TYR A 155 15.16 -12.52 -8.16
CA TYR A 155 15.37 -11.30 -8.93
C TYR A 155 14.24 -10.31 -8.69
N VAL A 156 14.59 -9.03 -8.57
CA VAL A 156 13.65 -7.93 -8.79
C VAL A 156 13.68 -7.59 -10.26
N TYR A 157 12.52 -7.51 -10.87
CA TYR A 157 12.32 -6.93 -12.18
C TYR A 157 11.67 -5.57 -11.99
N ALA A 158 12.26 -4.54 -12.60
CA ALA A 158 11.77 -3.18 -12.47
C ALA A 158 11.62 -2.56 -13.86
N VAL A 159 10.60 -1.74 -14.04
CA VAL A 159 10.32 -1.09 -15.33
C VAL A 159 10.16 0.40 -15.15
N GLY A 160 10.55 1.16 -16.17
CA GLY A 160 10.29 2.59 -16.19
C GLY A 160 10.78 3.30 -17.44
N GLY A 161 11.20 4.55 -17.24
CA GLY A 161 11.56 5.51 -18.28
C GLY A 161 13.00 5.99 -18.13
N VAL A 162 13.68 6.20 -19.26
CA VAL A 162 15.03 6.78 -19.34
C VAL A 162 15.12 7.70 -20.56
N ASP A 163 15.99 8.71 -20.51
CA ASP A 163 16.34 9.49 -21.70
C ASP A 163 17.37 8.71 -22.55
N SER A 164 16.90 8.00 -23.59
CA SER A 164 17.78 7.21 -24.44
C SER A 164 18.75 8.05 -25.27
N GLU A 165 18.47 9.32 -25.53
CA GLU A 165 19.39 10.21 -26.24
C GLU A 165 20.61 10.59 -25.39
N LYS A 166 20.47 10.51 -24.06
CA LYS A 166 21.55 10.77 -23.08
C LYS A 166 22.19 9.50 -22.54
N SER A 167 21.68 8.32 -22.88
CA SER A 167 22.16 7.04 -22.38
C SER A 167 23.06 6.33 -23.40
N VAL A 168 24.21 5.81 -22.95
CA VAL A 168 25.04 4.92 -23.78
C VAL A 168 24.55 3.47 -23.78
N ARG A 169 23.57 3.12 -22.92
CA ARG A 169 23.02 1.77 -22.77
C ARG A 169 21.65 1.64 -23.43
N ALA A 170 20.78 2.63 -23.24
CA ALA A 170 19.39 2.53 -23.65
C ALA A 170 19.23 2.66 -25.15
N THR A 171 18.47 1.73 -25.75
CA THR A 171 18.11 1.78 -27.17
C THR A 171 16.70 2.33 -27.39
N SER A 172 15.96 2.57 -26.32
CA SER A 172 14.64 3.20 -26.27
C SER A 172 14.42 3.76 -24.86
N ASN A 173 13.42 4.63 -24.70
CA ASN A 173 13.11 5.24 -23.40
C ASN A 173 12.38 4.28 -22.45
N SER A 174 11.64 3.31 -22.98
CA SER A 174 10.99 2.26 -22.19
C SER A 174 11.94 1.09 -21.93
N PHE A 175 12.12 0.73 -20.66
CA PHE A 175 13.02 -0.35 -20.28
C PHE A 175 12.45 -1.28 -19.21
N VAL A 176 13.01 -2.49 -19.16
CA VAL A 176 12.94 -3.43 -18.04
C VAL A 176 14.35 -3.78 -17.59
N VAL A 177 14.58 -3.81 -16.28
CA VAL A 177 15.83 -4.27 -15.67
C VAL A 177 15.56 -5.50 -14.80
N LYS A 178 16.45 -6.48 -14.87
CA LYS A 178 16.51 -7.64 -13.99
C LYS A 178 17.68 -7.48 -13.02
N ILE A 179 17.38 -7.47 -11.72
CA ILE A 179 18.29 -7.17 -10.62
C ILE A 179 18.42 -8.41 -9.72
N PRO A 180 19.59 -9.04 -9.59
CA PRO A 180 19.79 -10.15 -8.67
C PRO A 180 19.54 -9.74 -7.20
N VAL A 181 18.90 -10.63 -6.44
CA VAL A 181 18.63 -10.46 -5.01
C VAL A 181 19.09 -11.68 -4.23
N SER A 182 19.78 -11.44 -3.11
CA SER A 182 20.17 -12.49 -2.17
C SER A 182 19.96 -12.01 -0.73
N GLY A 183 19.17 -12.74 0.05
CA GLY A 183 18.89 -12.41 1.45
C GLY A 183 18.23 -11.03 1.63
N GLY A 184 17.32 -10.66 0.72
CA GLY A 184 16.66 -9.35 0.73
C GLY A 184 17.57 -8.17 0.34
N ARG A 185 18.69 -8.44 -0.34
CA ARG A 185 19.64 -7.40 -0.80
C ARG A 185 19.89 -7.48 -2.30
N MET A 186 19.79 -6.32 -2.97
CA MET A 186 20.07 -6.18 -4.40
C MET A 186 21.56 -6.17 -4.69
N ASP A 187 21.95 -6.79 -5.82
CA ASP A 187 23.31 -6.78 -6.34
C ASP A 187 23.36 -6.09 -7.73
N THR A 188 24.13 -5.01 -7.84
CA THR A 188 24.29 -4.26 -9.10
C THR A 188 25.32 -4.86 -10.05
N GLY A 189 26.07 -5.89 -9.64
CA GLY A 189 27.07 -6.55 -10.48
C GLY A 189 26.50 -7.41 -11.61
N GLY A 190 25.20 -7.73 -11.57
CA GLY A 190 24.55 -8.68 -12.49
C GLY A 190 23.31 -8.15 -13.20
N LEU A 191 23.21 -6.83 -13.39
CA LEU A 191 22.05 -6.21 -14.05
C LEU A 191 21.93 -6.64 -15.52
N ALA A 192 20.73 -7.03 -15.94
CA ALA A 192 20.38 -7.23 -17.35
C ALA A 192 19.24 -6.29 -17.73
N TYR A 193 19.27 -5.76 -18.96
CA TYR A 193 18.29 -4.80 -19.44
C TYR A 193 17.63 -5.28 -20.73
N GLY A 194 16.33 -5.02 -20.85
CA GLY A 194 15.57 -5.05 -22.10
C GLY A 194 15.00 -3.66 -22.40
N PHE A 195 14.84 -3.34 -23.68
CA PHE A 195 14.29 -2.07 -24.14
C PHE A 195 13.23 -2.33 -25.22
N GLN A 196 12.13 -1.58 -25.18
CA GLN A 196 11.03 -1.68 -26.15
C GLN A 196 10.60 -0.31 -26.64
N GLU A 197 9.86 -0.27 -27.75
CA GLU A 197 9.22 0.95 -28.24
C GLU A 197 8.27 1.57 -27.19
N GLY A 198 8.13 2.89 -27.23
CA GLY A 198 7.35 3.68 -26.29
C GLY A 198 8.22 4.55 -25.37
N PHE A 199 7.64 5.63 -24.87
CA PHE A 199 8.36 6.62 -24.06
C PHE A 199 8.61 6.19 -22.62
N ASN A 200 7.80 5.28 -22.10
CA ASN A 200 7.85 4.90 -20.69
C ASN A 200 7.21 3.52 -20.50
N ALA A 201 7.90 2.60 -19.79
CA ALA A 201 7.28 1.35 -19.38
C ALA A 201 6.31 1.60 -18.21
N THR A 202 5.09 1.07 -18.29
CA THR A 202 4.00 1.36 -17.35
C THR A 202 3.83 0.29 -16.30
N ASP A 203 4.01 -0.99 -16.66
CA ASP A 203 3.74 -2.10 -15.75
C ASP A 203 4.47 -3.39 -16.16
N ILE A 204 4.53 -4.34 -15.23
CA ILE A 204 5.26 -5.60 -15.38
C ILE A 204 4.55 -6.77 -14.69
N GLU A 205 4.54 -7.92 -15.35
CA GLU A 205 3.99 -9.16 -14.82
C GLU A 205 4.83 -10.37 -15.24
N ILE A 206 4.93 -11.38 -14.38
CA ILE A 206 5.82 -12.54 -14.62
C ILE A 206 5.08 -13.85 -14.45
N THR A 207 5.19 -14.73 -15.46
CA THR A 207 4.71 -16.10 -15.36
C THR A 207 5.63 -17.09 -16.07
N GLY A 208 5.91 -18.20 -15.39
CA GLY A 208 6.82 -19.24 -15.86
C GLY A 208 8.18 -18.68 -16.27
N ASN A 209 8.46 -18.69 -17.57
CA ASN A 209 9.71 -18.21 -18.16
C ASN A 209 9.54 -16.93 -19.00
N THR A 210 8.48 -16.18 -18.79
CA THR A 210 8.15 -14.97 -19.55
C THR A 210 7.93 -13.77 -18.62
N VAL A 211 8.44 -12.62 -19.02
CA VAL A 211 8.23 -11.32 -18.37
C VAL A 211 7.43 -10.48 -19.35
N TYR A 212 6.21 -10.10 -18.99
CA TYR A 212 5.34 -9.22 -19.76
C TYR A 212 5.55 -7.78 -19.30
N VAL A 213 5.78 -6.86 -20.23
CA VAL A 213 6.01 -5.45 -19.93
C VAL A 213 5.19 -4.59 -20.86
N THR A 214 4.41 -3.67 -20.30
CA THR A 214 3.67 -2.67 -21.08
C THR A 214 4.46 -1.38 -21.20
N SER A 215 4.38 -0.73 -22.36
CA SER A 215 4.79 0.67 -22.54
C SER A 215 3.61 1.51 -23.00
N GLY A 216 3.60 2.79 -22.60
CA GLY A 216 2.44 3.69 -22.71
C GLY A 216 2.02 4.05 -24.14
N LYS A 217 1.80 5.35 -24.43
CA LYS A 217 1.30 5.78 -25.74
C LYS A 217 2.15 5.27 -26.91
N ASP A 218 1.47 4.78 -27.95
CA ASP A 218 2.03 4.15 -29.14
C ASP A 218 3.07 3.07 -28.79
N GLY A 219 2.77 2.30 -27.74
CA GLY A 219 3.68 1.35 -27.12
C GLY A 219 3.40 -0.12 -27.47
N LEU A 220 4.10 -0.99 -26.75
CA LEU A 220 4.07 -2.44 -26.91
C LEU A 220 3.70 -3.12 -25.59
N LEU A 221 2.93 -4.19 -25.68
CA LEU A 221 3.03 -5.29 -24.72
C LEU A 221 4.14 -6.20 -25.22
N THR A 222 5.27 -6.26 -24.52
CA THR A 222 6.41 -7.08 -24.90
C THR A 222 6.55 -8.28 -23.96
N ALA A 223 6.68 -9.48 -24.54
CA ALA A 223 6.96 -10.71 -23.83
C ALA A 223 8.47 -11.02 -23.93
N TYR A 224 9.20 -10.84 -22.84
CA TYR A 224 10.63 -11.14 -22.74
C TYR A 224 10.89 -12.55 -22.23
N ASN A 225 12.04 -13.11 -22.62
CA ASN A 225 12.58 -14.31 -21.99
C ASN A 225 13.16 -13.97 -20.60
N LYS A 226 12.61 -14.59 -19.55
CA LYS A 226 13.01 -14.33 -18.16
C LYS A 226 14.49 -14.60 -17.87
N ALA A 227 15.15 -15.49 -18.63
CA ALA A 227 16.55 -15.82 -18.43
C ALA A 227 17.48 -14.64 -18.77
N ASN A 228 17.24 -13.97 -19.90
CA ASN A 228 18.19 -13.03 -20.49
C ASN A 228 17.56 -11.72 -21.02
N LEU A 229 16.26 -11.51 -20.81
CA LEU A 229 15.48 -10.38 -21.32
C LEU A 229 15.54 -10.18 -22.84
N SER A 230 15.72 -11.26 -23.63
CA SER A 230 15.52 -11.17 -25.09
C SER A 230 14.02 -11.19 -25.42
N VAL A 231 13.58 -10.34 -26.34
CA VAL A 231 12.18 -10.33 -26.82
C VAL A 231 11.81 -11.68 -27.45
N LYS A 232 10.66 -12.25 -27.06
CA LYS A 232 10.07 -13.45 -27.66
C LYS A 232 8.93 -13.10 -28.61
N ASN A 233 8.09 -12.16 -28.20
CA ASN A 233 6.92 -11.70 -28.94
C ASN A 233 6.53 -10.31 -28.44
N ASP A 234 5.79 -9.56 -29.25
CA ASP A 234 5.22 -8.27 -28.88
C ASP A 234 3.90 -8.02 -29.62
N ALA A 235 3.10 -7.11 -29.08
CA ALA A 235 1.86 -6.64 -29.68
C ALA A 235 1.73 -5.12 -29.47
N SER A 236 1.34 -4.39 -30.52
CA SER A 236 1.19 -2.93 -30.48
C SER A 236 -0.17 -2.51 -29.96
N PHE A 237 -0.16 -1.47 -29.14
CA PHE A 237 -1.36 -0.86 -28.54
C PHE A 237 -1.24 0.66 -28.55
N ALA A 238 -2.38 1.34 -28.47
CA ALA A 238 -2.39 2.80 -28.55
C ALA A 238 -1.94 3.46 -27.24
N ASP A 239 -2.30 2.92 -26.07
CA ASP A 239 -2.01 3.56 -24.78
C ASP A 239 -2.13 2.59 -23.59
N LEU A 240 -1.15 1.70 -23.39
CA LEU A 240 -1.19 0.70 -22.32
C LEU A 240 -0.91 1.30 -20.93
N ARG A 241 -1.75 0.94 -19.96
CA ARG A 241 -1.67 1.42 -18.58
C ARG A 241 -1.23 0.37 -17.57
N SER A 242 -1.63 -0.88 -17.78
CA SER A 242 -1.30 -1.99 -16.89
C SER A 242 -1.40 -3.34 -17.60
N VAL A 243 -0.77 -4.35 -16.99
CA VAL A 243 -0.92 -5.75 -17.34
C VAL A 243 -1.23 -6.53 -16.06
N ALA A 244 -2.10 -7.54 -16.14
CA ALA A 244 -2.37 -8.47 -15.05
C ALA A 244 -2.46 -9.90 -15.60
N LEU A 245 -2.17 -10.88 -14.74
CA LEU A 245 -2.16 -12.30 -15.10
C LEU A 245 -3.13 -13.10 -14.23
N HIS A 246 -3.93 -13.96 -14.88
CA HIS A 246 -4.72 -14.96 -14.16
C HIS A 246 -4.96 -16.21 -15.00
N ASN A 247 -4.64 -17.39 -14.46
CA ASN A 247 -4.85 -18.69 -15.12
C ASN A 247 -4.45 -18.69 -16.62
N GLU A 248 -3.19 -18.35 -16.90
CA GLU A 248 -2.61 -18.25 -18.26
C GLU A 248 -3.18 -17.14 -19.16
N THR A 249 -4.18 -16.39 -18.70
CA THR A 249 -4.69 -15.21 -19.40
C THR A 249 -3.79 -14.01 -19.12
N VAL A 250 -3.42 -13.30 -20.18
CA VAL A 250 -2.78 -11.97 -20.11
C VAL A 250 -3.86 -10.93 -20.33
N ALA A 251 -4.15 -10.12 -19.32
CA ALA A 251 -5.07 -9.00 -19.43
C ALA A 251 -4.28 -7.70 -19.49
N VAL A 252 -4.60 -6.81 -20.42
CA VAL A 252 -4.05 -5.44 -20.45
C VAL A 252 -5.15 -4.41 -20.41
N LEU A 253 -4.87 -3.28 -19.78
CA LEU A 253 -5.68 -2.07 -19.86
C LEU A 253 -5.06 -1.14 -20.89
N ASP A 254 -5.76 -0.97 -22.02
CA ASP A 254 -5.43 0.00 -23.06
C ASP A 254 -6.41 1.17 -22.95
N ALA A 255 -5.92 2.39 -22.72
CA ALA A 255 -6.78 3.55 -22.51
C ALA A 255 -7.61 3.94 -23.75
N SER A 256 -7.28 3.41 -24.93
CA SER A 256 -8.06 3.64 -26.16
C SER A 256 -9.24 2.66 -26.35
N THR A 257 -9.14 1.48 -25.75
CA THR A 257 -10.10 0.37 -25.94
C THR A 257 -10.82 0.01 -24.65
N GLY A 258 -10.10 -0.15 -23.54
CA GLY A 258 -10.55 -0.77 -22.31
C GLY A 258 -9.69 -1.99 -21.99
N VAL A 259 -10.31 -3.12 -21.64
CA VAL A 259 -9.57 -4.35 -21.30
C VAL A 259 -9.44 -5.26 -22.52
N VAL A 260 -8.22 -5.74 -22.77
CA VAL A 260 -7.95 -6.74 -23.81
C VAL A 260 -7.40 -8.00 -23.16
N LEU A 261 -8.09 -9.13 -23.36
CA LEU A 261 -7.70 -10.44 -22.85
C LEU A 261 -7.02 -11.25 -23.94
N MET A 262 -5.84 -11.76 -23.64
CA MET A 262 -5.00 -12.52 -24.56
C MET A 262 -4.55 -13.85 -23.94
N ASP A 263 -4.18 -14.79 -24.81
CA ASP A 263 -3.37 -15.93 -24.40
C ASP A 263 -1.88 -15.55 -24.21
N GLN A 264 -1.06 -16.48 -23.72
CA GLN A 264 0.37 -16.23 -23.54
C GLN A 264 1.14 -16.00 -24.85
N GLY A 265 0.55 -16.36 -26.00
CA GLY A 265 1.04 -16.07 -27.34
C GLY A 265 0.65 -14.68 -27.84
N LEU A 266 0.00 -13.86 -27.01
CA LEU A 266 -0.52 -12.52 -27.33
C LEU A 266 -1.65 -12.54 -28.39
N ASN A 267 -2.36 -13.66 -28.55
CA ASN A 267 -3.55 -13.69 -29.39
C ASN A 267 -4.74 -13.18 -28.59
N VAL A 268 -5.43 -12.18 -29.12
CA VAL A 268 -6.64 -11.61 -28.50
C VAL A 268 -7.76 -12.65 -28.49
N SER A 269 -8.31 -12.87 -27.30
CA SER A 269 -9.45 -13.76 -27.04
C SER A 269 -10.74 -12.99 -26.81
N GLN A 270 -10.66 -11.80 -26.21
CA GLN A 270 -11.80 -10.94 -25.90
C GLN A 270 -11.36 -9.48 -25.73
N GLU A 271 -12.21 -8.56 -26.13
CA GLU A 271 -12.09 -7.13 -25.85
C GLU A 271 -13.32 -6.65 -25.08
N ILE A 272 -13.09 -5.88 -24.02
CA ILE A 272 -14.11 -5.23 -23.21
C ILE A 272 -13.96 -3.73 -23.45
N ALA A 273 -14.87 -3.18 -24.23
CA ALA A 273 -14.85 -1.76 -24.56
C ALA A 273 -15.24 -0.90 -23.35
N ILE A 274 -14.33 -0.05 -22.88
CA ILE A 274 -14.55 0.85 -21.73
C ILE A 274 -14.33 2.29 -22.19
N SER A 275 -15.39 3.11 -22.12
CA SER A 275 -15.39 4.50 -22.61
C SER A 275 -15.12 5.51 -21.49
N SER A 276 -14.33 5.15 -20.50
CA SER A 276 -14.00 6.02 -19.36
C SER A 276 -12.80 6.90 -19.66
N ASP A 277 -12.75 8.04 -18.98
CA ASP A 277 -11.59 8.92 -19.06
C ASP A 277 -10.48 8.36 -18.16
N PHE A 278 -9.52 7.68 -18.78
CA PHE A 278 -8.34 7.17 -18.10
C PHE A 278 -7.30 8.25 -17.79
N GLY A 279 -7.51 9.49 -18.24
CA GLY A 279 -6.59 10.61 -18.08
C GLY A 279 -5.33 10.48 -18.94
N ASP A 280 -4.76 11.59 -19.37
CA ASP A 280 -3.47 11.60 -20.07
C ASP A 280 -2.34 11.19 -19.12
N PHE A 281 -1.47 10.28 -19.57
CA PHE A 281 -0.25 9.86 -18.87
C PHE A 281 -0.45 9.43 -17.40
N SER A 282 -1.67 9.00 -17.05
CA SER A 282 -2.09 8.71 -15.69
C SER A 282 -2.04 7.21 -15.40
N LYS A 283 -1.59 6.82 -14.21
CA LYS A 283 -1.55 5.40 -13.82
C LYS A 283 -2.97 4.85 -13.67
N ARG A 284 -3.26 3.71 -14.29
CA ARG A 284 -4.52 2.96 -14.15
C ARG A 284 -4.20 1.49 -14.16
N THR A 285 -4.63 0.78 -13.11
CA THR A 285 -4.49 -0.66 -12.99
C THR A 285 -5.79 -1.39 -13.27
N LEU A 286 -5.65 -2.68 -13.56
CA LEU A 286 -6.73 -3.65 -13.51
C LEU A 286 -6.32 -4.79 -12.58
N ASP A 287 -7.30 -5.47 -12.00
CA ASP A 287 -7.12 -6.72 -11.28
C ASP A 287 -8.06 -7.77 -11.87
N ILE A 288 -7.65 -9.04 -11.87
CA ILE A 288 -8.33 -10.12 -12.57
C ILE A 288 -8.46 -11.36 -11.70
N SER A 289 -9.68 -11.89 -11.62
CA SER A 289 -10.01 -13.14 -10.91
C SER A 289 -10.59 -14.18 -11.88
N ASP A 290 -11.07 -15.30 -11.33
CA ASP A 290 -11.73 -16.34 -12.12
C ASP A 290 -12.95 -15.82 -12.88
N ASP A 291 -13.75 -14.97 -12.23
CA ASP A 291 -15.07 -14.54 -12.65
C ASP A 291 -15.16 -13.04 -12.98
N LYS A 292 -14.26 -12.21 -12.45
CA LYS A 292 -14.35 -10.75 -12.53
C LYS A 292 -13.06 -10.11 -13.03
N ILE A 293 -13.21 -8.92 -13.60
CA ILE A 293 -12.14 -7.97 -13.85
C ILE A 293 -12.53 -6.66 -13.19
N VAL A 294 -11.66 -6.12 -12.35
CA VAL A 294 -11.84 -4.83 -11.70
C VAL A 294 -10.91 -3.83 -12.38
N VAL A 295 -11.43 -2.70 -12.82
CA VAL A 295 -10.68 -1.68 -13.56
C VAL A 295 -10.73 -0.37 -12.82
N SER A 296 -9.58 0.27 -12.61
CA SER A 296 -9.53 1.65 -12.14
C SER A 296 -9.92 2.61 -13.27
N GLU A 297 -11.07 3.27 -13.13
CA GLU A 297 -11.67 4.12 -14.18
C GLU A 297 -11.58 5.61 -13.84
N GLY A 298 -10.49 6.01 -13.18
CA GLY A 298 -10.19 7.39 -12.88
C GLY A 298 -11.25 8.04 -12.01
N SER A 299 -11.88 9.12 -12.48
CA SER A 299 -12.87 9.89 -11.71
C SER A 299 -14.19 9.14 -11.47
N LYS A 300 -14.44 8.02 -12.16
CA LYS A 300 -15.64 7.19 -11.96
C LYS A 300 -15.51 6.20 -10.80
N GLY A 301 -14.34 6.00 -10.24
CA GLY A 301 -14.08 4.93 -9.27
C GLY A 301 -13.56 3.67 -9.96
N ALA A 302 -14.01 2.51 -9.49
CA ALA A 302 -13.71 1.22 -10.12
C ALA A 302 -14.92 0.65 -10.86
N GLY A 303 -14.70 0.13 -12.06
CA GLY A 303 -15.70 -0.69 -12.76
C GLY A 303 -15.41 -2.17 -12.55
N ILE A 304 -16.45 -2.95 -12.25
CA ILE A 304 -16.38 -4.40 -12.07
C ILE A 304 -17.09 -5.05 -13.26
N TYR A 305 -16.38 -5.92 -13.98
CA TYR A 305 -16.84 -6.57 -15.20
C TYR A 305 -16.89 -8.08 -15.02
N ASP A 306 -17.88 -8.73 -15.61
CA ASP A 306 -17.91 -10.18 -15.77
C ASP A 306 -16.84 -10.60 -16.78
N ARG A 307 -15.90 -11.43 -16.35
CA ARG A 307 -14.78 -11.87 -17.19
C ARG A 307 -15.23 -12.69 -18.39
N SER A 308 -16.29 -13.49 -18.26
CA SER A 308 -16.74 -14.45 -19.26
C SER A 308 -17.41 -13.80 -20.47
N ASN A 309 -18.06 -12.65 -20.28
CA ASN A 309 -18.85 -11.98 -21.32
C ASN A 309 -18.55 -10.49 -21.47
N GLY A 310 -17.72 -9.92 -20.60
CA GLY A 310 -17.29 -8.52 -20.66
C GLY A 310 -18.34 -7.51 -20.22
N SER A 311 -19.49 -7.94 -19.67
CA SER A 311 -20.52 -7.01 -19.21
C SER A 311 -20.08 -6.30 -17.94
N LEU A 312 -20.35 -4.99 -17.87
CA LEU A 312 -20.23 -4.23 -16.63
C LEU A 312 -21.28 -4.72 -15.63
N LEU A 313 -20.83 -5.16 -14.46
CA LEU A 313 -21.67 -5.58 -13.34
C LEU A 313 -22.06 -4.38 -12.48
N GLU A 314 -21.08 -3.60 -12.03
CA GLU A 314 -21.30 -2.43 -11.19
C GLU A 314 -20.14 -1.42 -11.25
N TYR A 315 -20.41 -0.19 -10.80
CA TYR A 315 -19.38 0.78 -10.48
C TYR A 315 -19.29 0.94 -8.96
N VAL A 316 -18.07 0.91 -8.44
CA VAL A 316 -17.75 1.26 -7.05
C VAL A 316 -17.25 2.71 -7.02
N PRO A 317 -18.04 3.67 -6.50
CA PRO A 317 -17.70 5.08 -6.59
C PRO A 317 -16.56 5.47 -5.65
N ILE A 318 -15.95 6.64 -5.89
CA ILE A 318 -14.96 7.21 -4.96
C ILE A 318 -15.69 7.80 -3.76
N MET A 319 -15.32 7.36 -2.55
CA MET A 319 -15.73 8.04 -1.33
C MET A 319 -14.92 9.33 -1.16
N ILE A 320 -15.60 10.47 -1.05
CA ILE A 320 -14.95 11.78 -0.92
C ILE A 320 -15.14 12.32 0.48
N ASN A 321 -14.03 12.64 1.15
CA ASN A 321 -14.06 13.46 2.36
C ASN A 321 -14.32 14.93 1.96
N PRO A 322 -15.39 15.60 2.43
CA PRO A 322 -15.68 16.99 2.07
C PRO A 322 -14.62 18.00 2.51
N GLU A 323 -13.83 17.68 3.54
CA GLU A 323 -12.66 18.47 3.96
C GLU A 323 -11.36 18.01 3.28
N GLY A 324 -11.47 17.09 2.31
CA GLY A 324 -10.37 16.42 1.65
C GLY A 324 -9.75 17.18 0.47
N SER A 325 -9.11 16.42 -0.40
CA SER A 325 -8.34 16.91 -1.56
C SER A 325 -9.17 17.63 -2.62
N GLU A 326 -8.48 18.42 -3.44
CA GLU A 326 -9.06 19.03 -4.64
C GLU A 326 -9.73 17.98 -5.53
N GLN A 327 -10.90 18.32 -6.07
CA GLN A 327 -11.73 17.37 -6.83
C GLN A 327 -11.00 16.74 -8.03
N SER A 328 -10.06 17.46 -8.65
CA SER A 328 -9.23 16.94 -9.75
C SER A 328 -8.28 15.81 -9.34
N ASN A 329 -7.96 15.70 -8.06
CA ASN A 329 -7.08 14.67 -7.52
C ASN A 329 -7.86 13.46 -6.98
N ASN A 330 -9.20 13.47 -7.06
CA ASN A 330 -10.07 12.40 -6.62
C ASN A 330 -10.28 11.42 -7.77
N VAL A 331 -9.28 10.58 -8.03
CA VAL A 331 -9.26 9.60 -9.11
C VAL A 331 -8.75 8.25 -8.61
N THR A 332 -9.38 7.16 -9.02
CA THR A 332 -8.87 5.81 -8.76
C THR A 332 -7.70 5.53 -9.70
N ASN A 333 -6.51 5.42 -9.12
CA ASN A 333 -5.26 5.13 -9.83
C ASN A 333 -4.95 3.64 -9.88
N ALA A 334 -5.35 2.90 -8.84
CA ALA A 334 -5.15 1.46 -8.74
C ALA A 334 -6.26 0.78 -7.95
N VAL A 335 -6.46 -0.49 -8.26
CA VAL A 335 -7.34 -1.42 -7.54
C VAL A 335 -6.56 -2.67 -7.15
N ALA A 336 -6.93 -3.27 -6.03
CA ALA A 336 -6.45 -4.59 -5.62
C ALA A 336 -7.57 -5.35 -4.90
N THR A 337 -7.73 -6.63 -5.23
CA THR A 337 -8.64 -7.54 -4.53
C THR A 337 -7.86 -8.48 -3.62
N ASN A 338 -8.43 -8.76 -2.45
CA ASN A 338 -7.91 -9.76 -1.53
C ASN A 338 -9.08 -10.42 -0.82
N GLU A 339 -9.36 -11.68 -1.19
CA GLU A 339 -10.55 -12.41 -0.78
C GLU A 339 -11.84 -11.65 -1.14
N ASN A 340 -12.61 -11.19 -0.15
CA ASN A 340 -13.82 -10.42 -0.34
C ASN A 340 -13.60 -8.90 -0.22
N ILE A 341 -12.36 -8.43 -0.12
CA ILE A 341 -12.05 -7.00 0.00
C ILE A 341 -11.64 -6.46 -1.36
N LEU A 342 -12.23 -5.32 -1.75
CA LEU A 342 -11.76 -4.46 -2.82
C LEU A 342 -11.13 -3.20 -2.22
N LEU A 343 -9.86 -2.95 -2.57
CA LEU A 343 -9.12 -1.76 -2.21
C LEU A 343 -9.01 -0.84 -3.43
N MET A 344 -9.26 0.45 -3.22
CA MET A 344 -9.13 1.46 -4.27
C MET A 344 -8.20 2.59 -3.83
N ALA A 345 -7.08 2.73 -4.53
CA ALA A 345 -6.11 3.82 -4.36
C ALA A 345 -6.64 5.07 -5.08
N ASN A 346 -7.32 5.95 -4.36
CA ASN A 346 -8.08 7.07 -4.94
C ASN A 346 -7.31 8.40 -4.98
N GLY A 347 -5.99 8.35 -5.08
CA GLY A 347 -5.13 9.53 -5.12
C GLY A 347 -5.35 10.39 -3.88
N GLY A 348 -5.75 11.64 -4.10
CA GLY A 348 -6.01 12.59 -3.02
C GLY A 348 -7.15 12.16 -2.07
N ALA A 349 -8.10 11.35 -2.55
CA ALA A 349 -9.21 10.86 -1.73
C ALA A 349 -8.83 9.71 -0.79
N GLY A 350 -7.57 9.27 -0.80
CA GLY A 350 -7.04 8.25 0.11
C GLY A 350 -7.30 6.82 -0.34
N LEU A 351 -7.15 5.87 0.58
CA LEU A 351 -7.38 4.44 0.33
C LEU A 351 -8.80 4.07 0.78
N CYS A 352 -9.63 3.64 -0.17
CA CYS A 352 -10.96 3.13 0.15
C CYS A 352 -10.96 1.61 0.29
N LEU A 353 -11.71 1.13 1.27
CA LEU A 353 -12.02 -0.28 1.48
C LEU A 353 -13.50 -0.51 1.16
N SER A 354 -13.77 -1.51 0.34
CA SER A 354 -15.11 -2.04 0.08
C SER A 354 -15.12 -3.55 0.25
N GLU A 355 -16.29 -4.11 0.50
CA GLU A 355 -16.51 -5.54 0.66
C GLU A 355 -17.38 -6.07 -0.49
N THR A 356 -16.87 -7.05 -1.22
CA THR A 356 -17.63 -7.76 -2.25
C THR A 356 -18.57 -8.76 -1.59
N GLN A 357 -19.87 -8.56 -1.83
CA GLN A 357 -20.95 -9.48 -1.48
C GLN A 357 -21.36 -10.30 -2.71
N ALA A 358 -22.36 -11.18 -2.55
CA ALA A 358 -22.82 -12.06 -3.63
C ALA A 358 -23.32 -11.27 -4.86
N ASP A 359 -24.05 -10.16 -4.64
CA ASP A 359 -24.74 -9.43 -5.71
C ASP A 359 -24.23 -7.99 -5.92
N ASN A 360 -23.42 -7.45 -5.00
CA ASN A 360 -22.94 -6.07 -5.03
C ASN A 360 -21.64 -5.88 -4.23
N THR A 361 -21.04 -4.70 -4.33
CA THR A 361 -19.90 -4.30 -3.52
C THR A 361 -20.30 -3.18 -2.54
N ASP A 362 -20.27 -3.49 -1.25
CA ASP A 362 -20.64 -2.57 -0.18
C ASP A 362 -19.43 -1.73 0.25
N MET A 363 -19.61 -0.41 0.25
CA MET A 363 -18.54 0.51 0.61
C MET A 363 -18.38 0.58 2.13
N VAL A 364 -17.17 0.27 2.63
CA VAL A 364 -16.87 0.32 4.07
C VAL A 364 -16.38 1.71 4.47
N GLY A 365 -15.44 2.28 3.71
CA GLY A 365 -15.04 3.68 3.87
C GLY A 365 -13.57 3.99 3.55
N ILE A 366 -13.14 5.19 3.94
CA ILE A 366 -11.78 5.70 3.71
C ILE A 366 -10.90 5.36 4.93
N ILE A 367 -9.80 4.63 4.70
CA ILE A 367 -8.80 4.32 5.74
C ILE A 367 -7.95 5.56 6.02
N ASP A 368 -7.75 5.89 7.30
CA ASP A 368 -7.00 7.05 7.80
C ASP A 368 -5.47 6.93 7.58
N LEU A 369 -5.04 6.98 6.32
CA LEU A 369 -3.64 6.99 5.89
C LEU A 369 -3.18 8.39 5.47
N ASN A 370 -1.88 8.64 5.60
CA ASN A 370 -1.26 9.91 5.24
C ASN A 370 -0.88 9.94 3.77
N GLY A 371 -1.25 11.00 3.05
CA GLY A 371 -0.78 11.29 1.69
C GLY A 371 -1.73 10.83 0.57
N SER A 372 -1.30 11.03 -0.68
CA SER A 372 -2.04 10.59 -1.87
C SER A 372 -1.73 9.13 -2.16
N ILE A 373 -2.76 8.28 -2.14
CA ILE A 373 -2.59 6.85 -2.38
C ILE A 373 -2.67 6.57 -3.87
N ASN A 374 -1.53 6.22 -4.46
CA ASN A 374 -1.38 6.08 -5.91
C ASN A 374 -1.35 4.63 -6.38
N TYR A 375 -0.99 3.70 -5.50
CA TYR A 375 -1.01 2.27 -5.76
C TYR A 375 -1.31 1.49 -4.47
N VAL A 376 -1.90 0.31 -4.59
CA VAL A 376 -2.16 -0.59 -3.48
C VAL A 376 -1.97 -2.03 -3.91
N GLU A 377 -1.43 -2.84 -3.02
CA GLU A 377 -1.40 -4.29 -3.11
C GLU A 377 -1.81 -4.88 -1.76
N SER A 378 -2.39 -6.07 -1.75
CA SER A 378 -2.74 -6.76 -0.53
C SER A 378 -2.46 -8.25 -0.62
N LYS A 379 -1.90 -8.82 0.45
CA LYS A 379 -1.56 -10.23 0.55
C LYS A 379 -1.81 -10.73 1.96
N GLY A 380 -2.66 -11.74 2.09
CA GLY A 380 -3.07 -12.27 3.39
C GLY A 380 -3.63 -11.15 4.28
N ASP A 381 -3.00 -10.95 5.44
CA ASP A 381 -3.43 -9.97 6.45
C ASP A 381 -2.76 -8.60 6.31
N TYR A 382 -2.16 -8.31 5.17
CA TYR A 382 -1.44 -7.05 4.96
C TYR A 382 -1.93 -6.29 3.73
N ILE A 383 -1.93 -4.96 3.87
CA ILE A 383 -2.17 -4.01 2.81
C ILE A 383 -0.95 -3.09 2.73
N PHE A 384 -0.45 -2.91 1.51
CA PHE A 384 0.71 -2.09 1.21
C PHE A 384 0.28 -0.99 0.27
N ALA A 385 0.32 0.25 0.73
CA ALA A 385 -0.15 1.39 -0.04
C ALA A 385 1.01 2.32 -0.39
N ALA A 386 1.25 2.52 -1.69
CA ALA A 386 2.23 3.49 -2.17
C ALA A 386 1.62 4.89 -2.12
N SER A 387 2.05 5.68 -1.13
CA SER A 387 1.45 6.97 -0.81
C SER A 387 2.24 8.17 -1.36
N GLY A 388 2.76 8.05 -2.57
CA GLY A 388 3.52 9.10 -3.24
C GLY A 388 4.64 9.65 -2.35
N LYS A 389 4.59 10.95 -2.03
CA LYS A 389 5.57 11.64 -1.16
C LYS A 389 5.58 11.18 0.30
N ALA A 390 4.54 10.50 0.77
CA ALA A 390 4.51 9.94 2.13
C ALA A 390 5.13 8.53 2.20
N GLY A 391 5.59 8.00 1.07
CA GLY A 391 6.24 6.71 0.94
C GLY A 391 5.30 5.53 1.10
N LEU A 392 5.83 4.36 1.45
CA LEU A 392 5.04 3.14 1.64
C LEU A 392 4.30 3.19 2.98
N GLN A 393 3.01 2.86 2.99
CA GLN A 393 2.24 2.57 4.20
C GLN A 393 2.08 1.06 4.36
N ILE A 394 2.49 0.50 5.51
CA ILE A 394 2.33 -0.93 5.81
C ILE A 394 1.18 -1.09 6.81
N VAL A 395 0.07 -1.65 6.36
CA VAL A 395 -1.14 -1.83 7.16
C VAL A 395 -1.36 -3.31 7.44
N LYS A 396 -1.68 -3.63 8.69
CA LYS A 396 -2.09 -4.97 9.11
C LYS A 396 -3.60 -5.00 9.32
N LEU A 397 -4.26 -5.95 8.66
CA LEU A 397 -5.61 -6.39 8.95
C LEU A 397 -5.51 -7.41 10.08
N ASN A 398 -5.89 -7.03 11.29
CA ASN A 398 -5.74 -7.90 12.43
C ASN A 398 -6.87 -8.94 12.42
N ARG A 399 -6.72 -10.06 11.71
CA ARG A 399 -7.69 -11.15 11.74
C ARG A 399 -7.47 -12.05 12.97
N PRO A 400 -8.50 -12.72 13.49
CA PRO A 400 -8.34 -13.73 14.54
C PRO A 400 -7.58 -14.95 13.99
N ASP A 401 -6.62 -15.50 14.77
CA ASP A 401 -5.93 -16.74 14.41
C ASP A 401 -6.87 -17.97 14.49
N THR A 402 -6.70 -18.91 13.55
CA THR A 402 -7.48 -20.16 13.47
C THR A 402 -7.23 -21.13 14.65
N SER A 403 -6.10 -21.03 15.33
CA SER A 403 -5.70 -21.97 16.40
C SER A 403 -6.26 -21.67 17.79
N LEU A 404 -6.96 -20.54 17.96
CA LEU A 404 -7.55 -20.12 19.25
C LEU A 404 -9.03 -20.54 19.39
N GLU A 405 -9.54 -21.27 18.41
CA GLU A 405 -10.93 -21.64 18.26
C GLU A 405 -11.50 -22.47 19.43
N THR A 406 -10.76 -23.37 20.07
CA THR A 406 -11.40 -24.43 20.91
C THR A 406 -12.09 -23.92 22.20
N ARG A 407 -11.63 -22.81 22.79
CA ARG A 407 -12.31 -22.19 23.97
C ARG A 407 -13.24 -21.04 23.61
N CYS A 408 -13.06 -20.48 22.41
CA CYS A 408 -13.78 -19.30 21.94
C CYS A 408 -14.86 -19.63 20.90
N GLN A 409 -14.90 -20.85 20.35
CA GLN A 409 -15.82 -21.31 19.30
C GLN A 409 -17.29 -21.13 19.69
N ASP A 410 -17.63 -21.44 20.94
CA ASP A 410 -19.01 -21.38 21.45
C ASP A 410 -19.46 -19.95 21.82
N LEU A 411 -18.55 -18.96 21.80
CA LEU A 411 -18.92 -17.59 22.10
C LEU A 411 -19.72 -16.96 20.96
N PRO A 412 -20.71 -16.11 21.28
CA PRO A 412 -21.42 -15.35 20.26
C PRO A 412 -20.49 -14.33 19.59
N THR A 413 -20.64 -14.13 18.28
CA THR A 413 -19.97 -13.03 17.58
C THR A 413 -20.49 -11.68 18.08
N TYR A 414 -19.61 -10.70 18.26
CA TYR A 414 -20.03 -9.35 18.64
C TYR A 414 -20.65 -8.59 17.46
N TRP A 415 -21.85 -8.02 17.66
CA TRP A 415 -22.59 -7.19 16.68
C TRP A 415 -23.20 -5.94 17.36
N GLY A 416 -22.49 -5.41 18.37
CA GLY A 416 -22.98 -4.32 19.22
C GLY A 416 -22.34 -2.96 18.92
N SER A 417 -22.65 -2.00 19.80
CA SER A 417 -22.10 -0.64 19.76
C SER A 417 -20.56 -0.63 19.73
N SER A 418 -19.99 0.33 19.00
CA SER A 418 -18.57 0.69 19.03
C SER A 418 -18.12 1.21 20.40
N THR A 419 -19.05 1.54 21.30
CA THR A 419 -18.77 1.80 22.72
C THR A 419 -19.30 0.67 23.58
N LEU A 420 -18.45 -0.30 23.91
CA LEU A 420 -18.82 -1.43 24.76
C LEU A 420 -18.75 -1.04 26.24
N THR A 421 -19.89 -1.06 26.92
CA THR A 421 -19.95 -0.97 28.39
C THR A 421 -20.49 -2.28 28.97
N VAL A 422 -19.73 -2.88 29.89
CA VAL A 422 -20.16 -4.00 30.73
C VAL A 422 -20.48 -3.44 32.11
N ASN A 423 -21.74 -3.50 32.52
CA ASN A 423 -22.18 -2.94 33.81
C ASN A 423 -21.77 -3.84 34.98
N GLU A 424 -21.81 -3.30 36.20
CA GLU A 424 -21.55 -4.09 37.40
C GLU A 424 -22.55 -5.25 37.51
N GLY A 425 -22.05 -6.44 37.81
CA GLY A 425 -22.85 -7.68 37.85
C GLY A 425 -23.16 -8.30 36.49
N GLU A 426 -22.79 -7.67 35.37
CA GLU A 426 -22.87 -8.31 34.05
C GLU A 426 -21.65 -9.19 33.77
N GLU A 427 -21.88 -10.31 33.10
CA GLU A 427 -20.86 -11.15 32.49
C GLU A 427 -21.16 -11.25 30.99
N LYS A 428 -20.21 -10.81 30.17
CA LYS A 428 -20.32 -10.80 28.71
C LYS A 428 -19.09 -11.48 28.11
N ALA A 429 -19.31 -12.30 27.09
CA ALA A 429 -18.23 -12.98 26.39
C ALA A 429 -18.54 -12.99 24.90
N TYR A 430 -17.57 -12.57 24.09
CA TYR A 430 -17.74 -12.47 22.64
C TYR A 430 -16.52 -12.97 21.90
N ARG A 431 -16.76 -13.40 20.66
CA ARG A 431 -15.71 -13.60 19.67
C ARG A 431 -15.84 -12.64 18.49
N GLY A 432 -14.76 -12.48 17.74
CA GLY A 432 -14.79 -11.80 16.45
C GLY A 432 -13.60 -10.89 16.20
N ALA A 433 -13.73 -10.07 15.16
CA ALA A 433 -12.76 -9.08 14.76
C ALA A 433 -13.49 -7.74 14.64
N LYS A 434 -13.29 -6.80 15.58
CA LYS A 434 -14.03 -5.53 15.56
C LYS A 434 -13.17 -4.34 15.95
N ARG A 435 -13.53 -3.18 15.40
CA ARG A 435 -13.04 -1.87 15.81
C ARG A 435 -14.02 -1.18 16.75
N PHE A 436 -13.54 -0.87 17.95
CA PHE A 436 -14.24 -0.10 18.96
C PHE A 436 -13.77 1.35 19.02
N ASN A 437 -14.69 2.22 19.44
CA ASN A 437 -14.37 3.54 19.95
C ASN A 437 -13.78 3.43 21.36
N ARG A 438 -14.51 2.79 22.29
CA ARG A 438 -14.10 2.65 23.69
C ARG A 438 -14.65 1.37 24.31
N ILE A 439 -13.89 0.80 25.26
CA ILE A 439 -14.34 -0.30 26.11
C ILE A 439 -14.29 0.12 27.58
N THR A 440 -15.40 -0.09 28.30
CA THR A 440 -15.53 0.14 29.74
C THR A 440 -16.05 -1.11 30.43
N VAL A 441 -15.29 -1.67 31.36
CA VAL A 441 -15.61 -2.92 32.06
C VAL A 441 -15.83 -2.67 33.55
N ASN A 442 -17.08 -2.71 34.02
CA ASN A 442 -17.44 -2.69 35.44
C ASN A 442 -17.80 -4.09 35.98
N GLY A 443 -18.18 -5.02 35.10
CA GLY A 443 -18.46 -6.43 35.40
C GLY A 443 -17.35 -7.36 34.90
N SER A 444 -17.71 -8.44 34.22
CA SER A 444 -16.79 -9.39 33.60
C SER A 444 -16.92 -9.41 32.07
N LEU A 445 -15.81 -9.26 31.37
CA LEU A 445 -15.74 -9.28 29.91
C LEU A 445 -14.70 -10.30 29.43
N LEU A 446 -15.07 -11.19 28.51
CA LEU A 446 -14.14 -11.99 27.71
C LEU A 446 -14.24 -11.59 26.24
N LEU A 447 -13.12 -11.23 25.63
CA LEU A 447 -13.02 -10.95 24.19
C LEU A 447 -12.03 -11.90 23.52
N CYS A 448 -12.53 -12.76 22.64
CA CYS A 448 -11.73 -13.68 21.83
C CYS A 448 -11.63 -13.23 20.37
N GLY A 449 -10.42 -12.98 19.87
CA GLY A 449 -10.17 -12.62 18.49
C GLY A 449 -9.36 -11.33 18.40
N SER A 450 -9.78 -10.41 17.55
CA SER A 450 -8.98 -9.23 17.22
C SER A 450 -9.72 -7.92 17.42
N TRP A 451 -9.12 -7.02 18.20
CA TRP A 451 -9.79 -5.85 18.71
C TRP A 451 -8.89 -4.62 18.62
N THR A 452 -9.36 -3.60 17.92
CA THR A 452 -8.70 -2.29 17.89
C THR A 452 -9.56 -1.25 18.57
N VAL A 453 -8.98 -0.40 19.43
CA VAL A 453 -9.71 0.64 20.16
C VAL A 453 -9.09 2.03 19.93
N ASN A 454 -9.88 2.99 19.46
CA ASN A 454 -9.36 4.33 19.11
C ASN A 454 -9.43 5.36 20.27
N ASN A 455 -9.97 4.98 21.43
CA ASN A 455 -10.09 5.83 22.63
C ASN A 455 -9.65 5.11 23.92
N ASN A 456 -9.53 5.88 25.01
CA ASN A 456 -9.11 5.35 26.32
C ASN A 456 -10.10 4.29 26.78
N SER A 457 -9.58 3.19 27.33
CA SER A 457 -10.39 2.09 27.86
C SER A 457 -10.16 1.90 29.36
N TYR A 458 -11.20 1.45 30.04
CA TYR A 458 -11.24 1.41 31.50
C TYR A 458 -11.73 0.05 31.98
N ILE A 459 -10.94 -0.58 32.85
CA ILE A 459 -11.39 -1.70 33.67
C ILE A 459 -11.62 -1.11 35.05
N ASN A 460 -12.88 -0.82 35.37
CA ASN A 460 -13.29 -0.15 36.60
C ASN A 460 -13.19 -1.06 37.81
N SER A 461 -13.39 -0.51 39.01
CA SER A 461 -13.07 -1.20 40.26
C SER A 461 -13.71 -2.58 40.34
N ASN A 462 -12.92 -3.60 40.69
CA ASN A 462 -13.29 -5.01 40.73
C ASN A 462 -13.78 -5.62 39.40
N GLY A 463 -13.67 -4.91 38.28
CA GLY A 463 -13.95 -5.45 36.96
C GLY A 463 -12.93 -6.51 36.55
N LEU A 464 -13.38 -7.46 35.74
CA LEU A 464 -12.55 -8.49 35.12
C LEU A 464 -12.62 -8.33 33.61
N PHE A 465 -11.49 -8.06 32.97
CA PHE A 465 -11.37 -8.14 31.52
C PHE A 465 -10.38 -9.24 31.15
N GLU A 466 -10.80 -10.16 30.30
CA GLU A 466 -10.00 -11.23 29.75
C GLU A 466 -9.98 -11.09 28.22
N MET A 467 -8.79 -11.22 27.61
CA MET A 467 -8.66 -11.27 26.17
C MET A 467 -7.87 -12.49 25.72
N ASN A 468 -8.27 -13.03 24.59
CA ASN A 468 -7.56 -14.05 23.86
C ASN A 468 -7.41 -13.60 22.39
N GLY A 469 -6.18 -13.55 21.86
CA GLY A 469 -5.90 -13.07 20.50
C GLY A 469 -5.14 -11.73 20.47
N THR A 470 -5.63 -10.76 19.69
CA THR A 470 -4.95 -9.46 19.48
C THR A 470 -5.79 -8.31 20.05
N PHE A 471 -5.17 -7.43 20.83
CA PHE A 471 -5.78 -6.19 21.33
C PHE A 471 -4.83 -5.00 21.14
N VAL A 472 -5.26 -4.00 20.37
CA VAL A 472 -4.47 -2.80 20.06
C VAL A 472 -5.24 -1.55 20.45
N ILE A 473 -4.63 -0.62 21.17
CA ILE A 473 -5.28 0.63 21.60
C ILE A 473 -4.44 1.87 21.28
N GLY A 474 -5.08 2.84 20.62
CA GLY A 474 -4.52 4.12 20.25
C GLY A 474 -3.53 4.08 19.09
N ARG A 475 -2.91 5.23 18.83
CA ARG A 475 -1.93 5.48 17.77
C ARG A 475 -0.83 6.41 18.29
N ASN A 476 0.38 6.35 17.76
CA ASN A 476 1.54 7.10 18.30
C ASN A 476 1.31 8.62 18.32
N ASN A 477 0.69 9.16 17.28
CA ASN A 477 0.29 10.57 17.17
C ASN A 477 -1.01 10.93 17.93
N LYS A 478 -1.77 9.93 18.42
CA LYS A 478 -3.05 10.09 19.13
C LYS A 478 -3.17 9.08 20.28
N ARG A 479 -2.18 9.08 21.18
CA ARG A 479 -2.01 8.07 22.24
C ARG A 479 -3.28 7.86 23.08
N LYS A 480 -3.51 6.61 23.48
CA LYS A 480 -4.63 6.19 24.34
C LYS A 480 -4.18 5.18 25.38
N ASN A 481 -4.80 5.28 26.55
CA ASN A 481 -4.40 4.54 27.74
C ASN A 481 -5.38 3.41 28.02
N ILE A 482 -4.86 2.37 28.67
CA ILE A 482 -5.66 1.41 29.43
C ILE A 482 -5.48 1.74 30.91
N THR A 483 -6.60 1.93 31.60
CA THR A 483 -6.60 2.10 33.06
C THR A 483 -7.24 0.89 33.72
N VAL A 484 -6.48 0.20 34.57
CA VAL A 484 -6.92 -0.91 35.41
C VAL A 484 -7.10 -0.36 36.83
N ASN A 485 -8.35 -0.16 37.24
CA ASN A 485 -8.72 0.50 38.49
C ASN A 485 -8.63 -0.44 39.71
N GLN A 486 -9.00 0.09 40.87
CA GLN A 486 -8.79 -0.57 42.15
C GLN A 486 -9.40 -1.98 42.21
N GLY A 487 -8.59 -2.98 42.57
CA GLY A 487 -9.03 -4.37 42.69
C GLY A 487 -9.44 -5.06 41.37
N ALA A 488 -9.30 -4.36 40.23
CA ALA A 488 -9.65 -4.91 38.92
C ALA A 488 -8.58 -5.87 38.39
N THR A 489 -8.97 -6.78 37.51
CA THR A 489 -8.07 -7.75 36.87
C THR A 489 -8.13 -7.63 35.36
N PHE A 490 -6.96 -7.54 34.71
CA PHE A 490 -6.81 -7.68 33.27
C PHE A 490 -6.00 -8.95 32.96
N ARG A 491 -6.59 -9.90 32.24
CA ARG A 491 -5.93 -11.13 31.78
C ARG A 491 -5.70 -11.11 30.28
N VAL A 492 -4.48 -11.44 29.88
CA VAL A 492 -4.01 -11.38 28.50
C VAL A 492 -3.49 -12.74 28.08
N GLU A 493 -4.08 -13.32 27.05
CA GLU A 493 -3.56 -14.46 26.31
C GLU A 493 -3.38 -14.05 24.84
N GLY A 494 -2.14 -13.79 24.41
CA GLY A 494 -1.84 -13.32 23.05
C GLY A 494 -1.16 -11.95 23.00
N ASN A 495 -1.49 -11.14 21.99
CA ASN A 495 -0.78 -9.90 21.66
C ASN A 495 -1.52 -8.66 22.17
N LEU A 496 -0.91 -7.94 23.13
CA LEU A 496 -1.42 -6.66 23.64
C LEU A 496 -0.51 -5.50 23.22
N THR A 497 -1.02 -4.55 22.45
CA THR A 497 -0.30 -3.33 22.06
C THR A 497 -1.00 -2.08 22.58
N ILE A 498 -0.27 -1.24 23.32
CA ILE A 498 -0.78 -0.01 23.92
C ILE A 498 0.08 1.17 23.45
N TYR A 499 -0.48 2.06 22.64
CA TYR A 499 0.24 3.23 22.15
C TYR A 499 0.37 4.36 23.19
N GLY A 500 -0.45 4.36 24.24
CA GLY A 500 -0.33 5.24 25.40
C GLY A 500 0.22 4.55 26.65
N ASP A 501 -0.28 4.96 27.81
CA ASP A 501 0.11 4.43 29.11
C ASP A 501 -0.74 3.22 29.50
N LEU A 502 -0.11 2.25 30.16
CA LEU A 502 -0.81 1.25 30.97
C LEU A 502 -0.80 1.72 32.42
N ILE A 503 -1.97 1.98 32.99
CA ILE A 503 -2.12 2.54 34.33
C ILE A 503 -2.73 1.47 35.24
N LEU A 504 -1.97 1.01 36.22
CA LEU A 504 -2.37 0.01 37.20
C LEU A 504 -2.55 0.69 38.57
N ASN A 505 -3.79 0.76 39.06
CA ASN A 505 -4.11 1.38 40.36
C ASN A 505 -4.05 0.37 41.52
N GLU A 506 -4.13 0.85 42.77
CA GLU A 506 -4.02 0.05 44.00
C GLU A 506 -4.83 -1.26 43.94
N GLY A 507 -4.19 -2.37 44.25
CA GLY A 507 -4.81 -3.69 44.29
C GLY A 507 -5.17 -4.29 42.93
N SER A 508 -4.85 -3.63 41.81
CA SER A 508 -5.09 -4.19 40.48
C SER A 508 -4.16 -5.35 40.14
N THR A 509 -4.62 -6.23 39.24
CA THR A 509 -3.87 -7.37 38.72
C THR A 509 -3.78 -7.32 37.19
N LEU A 510 -2.57 -7.46 36.66
CA LEU A 510 -2.32 -7.83 35.27
C LEU A 510 -1.77 -9.25 35.22
N GLU A 511 -2.40 -10.14 34.46
CA GLU A 511 -2.05 -11.54 34.39
C GLU A 511 -1.88 -11.99 32.94
N PHE A 512 -0.71 -12.51 32.59
CA PHE A 512 -0.42 -13.09 31.29
C PHE A 512 -0.62 -14.61 31.35
N LEU A 513 -1.32 -15.14 30.36
CA LEU A 513 -1.61 -16.56 30.20
C LEU A 513 -0.88 -17.10 28.96
N GLY A 514 -0.52 -18.39 28.99
CA GLY A 514 0.28 -19.01 27.92
C GLY A 514 1.77 -18.63 27.98
N SER A 515 2.59 -19.26 27.14
CA SER A 515 4.03 -18.96 27.03
C SER A 515 4.35 -17.87 26.01
N ASP A 516 3.42 -17.60 25.09
CA ASP A 516 3.68 -16.82 23.88
C ASP A 516 3.00 -15.44 23.92
N SER A 517 2.46 -15.05 25.08
CA SER A 517 1.85 -13.73 25.26
C SER A 517 2.90 -12.62 25.09
N LYS A 518 2.52 -11.57 24.36
CA LYS A 518 3.40 -10.42 24.09
C LYS A 518 2.72 -9.13 24.53
N VAL A 519 3.50 -8.23 25.09
CA VAL A 519 3.04 -6.88 25.45
C VAL A 519 3.97 -5.83 24.86
N ASN A 520 3.38 -4.87 24.16
CA ASN A 520 4.09 -3.78 23.48
C ASN A 520 3.50 -2.43 23.94
N VAL A 521 4.16 -1.77 24.91
CA VAL A 521 3.71 -0.48 25.46
C VAL A 521 4.61 0.65 24.97
N PHE A 522 4.06 1.60 24.22
CA PHE A 522 4.81 2.76 23.74
C PHE A 522 4.95 3.86 24.79
N GLY A 523 3.93 4.06 25.63
CA GLY A 523 3.97 4.99 26.77
C GLY A 523 4.73 4.44 27.98
N SER A 524 4.15 4.63 29.16
CA SER A 524 4.69 4.15 30.44
C SER A 524 3.77 3.11 31.08
N VAL A 525 4.36 2.14 31.79
CA VAL A 525 3.65 1.28 32.74
C VAL A 525 3.67 1.96 34.11
N LYS A 526 2.53 2.50 34.54
CA LYS A 526 2.40 3.24 35.82
C LYS A 526 1.79 2.34 36.88
N LYS A 527 2.61 1.99 37.89
CA LYS A 527 2.21 1.19 39.05
C LYS A 527 1.87 2.13 40.21
N LEU A 528 0.57 2.40 40.41
CA LEU A 528 0.06 3.37 41.38
C LEU A 528 -0.47 2.65 42.62
N GLY A 529 0.45 2.22 43.49
CA GLY A 529 0.15 1.46 44.71
C GLY A 529 0.67 0.03 44.66
N ASN A 530 0.09 -0.86 45.48
CA ASN A 530 0.39 -2.29 45.45
C ASN A 530 -0.31 -2.93 44.26
N VAL A 531 0.44 -3.30 43.23
CA VAL A 531 -0.10 -3.95 42.02
C VAL A 531 0.49 -5.34 41.85
N THR A 532 -0.28 -6.25 41.25
CA THR A 532 0.18 -7.61 40.93
C THR A 532 0.38 -7.76 39.44
N ILE A 533 1.56 -8.19 39.00
CA ILE A 533 1.85 -8.58 37.62
C ILE A 533 2.38 -10.01 37.66
N LYS A 534 1.77 -10.93 36.93
CA LYS A 534 2.12 -12.36 36.94
C LYS A 534 1.94 -13.02 35.57
N GLY A 535 2.62 -14.15 35.37
CA GLY A 535 2.65 -14.88 34.10
C GLY A 535 3.96 -14.69 33.33
N GLU A 536 4.19 -15.53 32.33
CA GLU A 536 5.29 -15.41 31.37
C GLU A 536 4.82 -14.55 30.18
N PHE A 537 5.67 -13.63 29.71
CA PHE A 537 5.37 -12.79 28.56
C PHE A 537 6.63 -12.17 27.96
N GLU A 538 6.56 -11.83 26.66
CA GLU A 538 7.58 -11.03 25.98
C GLU A 538 7.25 -9.53 26.14
N ASP A 539 8.16 -8.77 26.76
CA ASP A 539 8.09 -7.31 26.83
C ASP A 539 8.84 -6.68 25.65
N VAL A 540 8.11 -6.42 24.56
CA VAL A 540 8.65 -5.95 23.28
C VAL A 540 9.43 -4.62 23.43
N ARG A 541 9.06 -3.78 24.41
CA ARG A 541 9.62 -2.43 24.59
C ARG A 541 10.37 -2.24 25.91
N ASN A 542 10.58 -3.30 26.69
CA ASN A 542 11.28 -3.27 28.00
C ASN A 542 10.71 -2.19 28.95
N LYS A 543 9.40 -2.23 29.21
CA LYS A 543 8.67 -1.27 30.05
C LYS A 543 8.30 -1.80 31.45
N PHE A 544 8.36 -3.10 31.71
CA PHE A 544 7.82 -3.74 32.91
C PHE A 544 8.78 -3.85 34.11
#